data_AF-A0AAW7H210-F1
#
_entry.id   AF-A0AAW7H210-F1
#
_cell.length_a   1.000
_cell.length_b   1.000
_cell.length_c   1.000
_cell.angle_alpha   90.00
_cell.angle_beta   90.00
_cell.angle_gamma   90.00
#
_symmetry.space_group_name_H-M   'P 1'
#
loop_
_entity.id
_entity.type
_entity.pdbx_description
1 polymer ?
#
loop_
_entity_poly.entity_id
_entity_poly.type
_entity_poly.pdbx_seq_one_letter_code
_entity_poly.pdbx_strand_id
1 'polypeptide(L)'
;MNDIDRGGLRLLTLGEINLARTLYAFTIRYNEVWIHRSSYLPFNLQKNNYAMTPNGELYFQEGTYEPDFSQPHVNNDRVSGQHLFLHEMMHV
;
A
#
# COMPACT_ATOMS: atom_id res chain seq x y z
N MET A 1 -16.19 2.07 2.67
CA MET A 1 -15.51 1.72 1.41
C MET A 1 -14.18 2.45 1.45
N ASN A 2 -13.08 1.70 1.54
CA ASN A 2 -11.72 2.26 1.58
C ASN A 2 -11.11 2.39 0.17
N ASP A 3 -11.88 2.00 -0.85
CA ASP A 3 -11.47 2.11 -2.23
C ASP A 3 -11.45 3.58 -2.68
N ILE A 4 -10.45 3.90 -3.49
CA ILE A 4 -10.20 5.25 -4.02
C ILE A 4 -9.97 5.15 -5.52
N ASP A 5 -10.36 6.19 -6.26
CA ASP A 5 -10.13 6.26 -7.70
C ASP A 5 -8.63 6.34 -8.03
N ARG A 6 -8.28 6.02 -9.28
CA ARG A 6 -6.91 6.18 -9.79
C ARG A 6 -6.46 7.64 -9.64
N GLY A 7 -5.27 7.84 -9.07
CA GLY A 7 -4.76 9.15 -8.68
C GLY A 7 -5.20 9.60 -7.28
N GLY A 8 -6.00 8.78 -6.58
CA GLY A 8 -6.44 9.03 -5.22
C GLY A 8 -5.37 8.78 -4.17
N LEU A 9 -5.68 9.22 -2.96
CA LEU A 9 -4.83 9.17 -1.78
C LEU A 9 -5.66 8.76 -0.56
N ARG A 10 -5.14 7.85 0.28
CA ARG A 10 -5.78 7.47 1.54
C ARG A 10 -4.77 7.15 2.64
N LEU A 11 -5.22 7.21 3.89
CA LEU A 11 -4.50 6.63 5.02
C LEU A 11 -4.68 5.10 5.04
N LEU A 12 -3.86 4.44 5.87
CA LEU A 12 -4.00 3.03 6.18
C LEU A 12 -5.38 2.71 6.78
N THR A 13 -5.96 1.57 6.40
CA THR A 13 -7.15 1.04 7.07
C THR A 13 -6.78 0.49 8.45
N LEU A 14 -7.77 0.33 9.33
CA LEU A 14 -7.53 -0.34 10.62
C LEU A 14 -6.99 -1.77 10.45
N GLY A 15 -7.44 -2.48 9.41
CA GLY A 15 -6.94 -3.81 9.09
C GLY A 15 -5.47 -3.80 8.70
N GLU A 16 -5.06 -2.86 7.84
CA GLU A 16 -3.68 -2.67 7.41
C GLU A 16 -2.76 -2.28 8.57
N ILE A 17 -3.22 -1.39 9.45
CA ILE A 17 -2.50 -1.03 10.68
C ILE A 17 -2.30 -2.29 11.54
N ASN A 18 -3.35 -3.07 11.78
CA ASN A 18 -3.25 -4.28 12.59
C ASN A 18 -2.30 -5.31 11.96
N LEU A 19 -2.35 -5.48 10.63
CA LEU A 19 -1.45 -6.35 9.89
C LEU A 19 0.01 -5.87 10.04
N ALA A 20 0.30 -4.60 9.75
CA ALA A 20 1.65 -4.05 9.85
C ALA A 20 2.22 -4.11 11.27
N ARG A 21 1.37 -3.92 12.29
CA ARG A 21 1.76 -4.04 13.71
C ARG A 21 2.20 -5.44 14.11
N THR A 22 1.81 -6.49 13.38
CA THR A 22 2.31 -7.85 13.65
C THR A 22 3.81 -7.97 13.41
N LEU A 23 4.39 -7.13 12.55
CA LEU A 23 5.80 -7.16 12.19
C LEU A 23 6.58 -5.97 12.75
N TYR A 24 6.00 -4.77 12.71
CA TYR A 24 6.68 -3.51 13.05
C TYR A 24 6.27 -2.94 14.43
N ALA A 25 5.31 -3.57 15.11
CA ALA A 25 4.87 -3.20 16.46
C ALA A 25 4.53 -1.71 16.63
N PHE A 26 5.42 -0.92 17.23
CA PHE A 26 5.21 0.49 17.56
C PHE A 26 6.27 1.41 16.96
N THR A 27 7.08 0.91 16.02
CA THR A 27 8.20 1.68 15.45
C THR A 27 7.77 2.68 14.37
N ILE A 28 6.58 2.49 13.81
CA ILE A 28 6.03 3.31 12.72
C ILE A 28 4.89 4.17 13.25
N ARG A 29 4.86 5.45 12.86
CA ARG A 29 3.70 6.34 13.10
C ARG A 29 2.65 6.10 12.02
N TYR A 30 1.89 5.02 12.16
CA TYR A 30 0.94 4.54 11.13
C TYR A 30 -0.09 5.58 10.67
N ASN A 31 -0.44 6.55 11.51
CA ASN A 31 -1.37 7.63 11.19
C ASN A 31 -0.78 8.69 10.24
N GLU A 32 0.50 8.60 9.91
CA GLU A 32 1.21 9.49 8.98
C GLU A 32 1.53 8.79 7.66
N VAL A 33 1.24 7.48 7.52
CA VAL A 33 1.56 6.70 6.33
C VAL A 33 0.42 6.81 5.32
N TRP A 34 0.75 7.30 4.14
CA TRP A 34 -0.17 7.45 3.02
C TRP A 34 -0.02 6.33 2.00
N ILE A 35 -1.16 5.92 1.41
CA ILE A 35 -1.26 5.05 0.26
C ILE A 35 -1.77 5.86 -0.93
N HIS A 36 -0.98 5.86 -2.01
CA HIS A 36 -1.31 6.43 -3.30
C HIS A 36 -1.73 5.33 -4.27
N ARG A 37 -2.87 5.50 -4.95
CA ARG A 37 -3.25 4.68 -6.11
C ARG A 37 -2.73 5.34 -7.38
N SER A 38 -1.42 5.48 -7.49
CA SER A 38 -0.78 6.26 -8.55
C SER A 38 0.70 5.90 -8.76
N SER A 39 1.29 6.49 -9.80
CA SER A 39 2.73 6.40 -10.06
C SER A 39 3.50 7.35 -9.15
N TYR A 40 4.55 6.86 -8.49
CA TYR A 40 5.56 7.73 -7.92
C TYR A 40 6.37 8.45 -9.02
N LEU A 41 6.72 7.72 -10.09
CA LEU A 41 7.52 8.27 -11.19
C LEU A 41 6.68 9.17 -12.11
N PRO A 42 7.25 10.25 -12.66
CA PRO A 42 6.55 11.14 -13.58
C PRO A 42 6.08 10.40 -14.84
N PHE A 43 5.07 10.94 -15.51
CA PHE A 43 4.50 10.41 -16.76
C PHE A 43 4.01 8.95 -16.69
N ASN A 44 3.63 8.47 -15.50
CA ASN A 44 3.24 7.07 -15.26
C ASN A 44 4.31 6.05 -15.70
N LEU A 45 5.59 6.39 -15.52
CA LEU A 45 6.70 5.49 -15.85
C LEU A 45 6.86 4.31 -14.88
N GLN A 46 6.22 4.36 -13.70
CA GLN A 46 6.14 3.19 -12.82
C GLN A 46 5.25 2.14 -13.48
N LYS A 47 5.80 0.93 -13.67
CA LYS A 47 5.08 -0.18 -14.31
C LYS A 47 3.86 -0.58 -13.49
N ASN A 48 2.81 -1.04 -14.18
CA ASN A 48 1.51 -1.32 -13.58
C ASN A 48 1.52 -2.37 -12.45
N ASN A 49 2.47 -3.30 -12.48
CA ASN A 49 2.57 -4.41 -11.52
C ASN A 49 3.67 -4.16 -10.47
N TYR A 50 4.01 -2.90 -10.20
CA TYR A 50 5.07 -2.51 -9.28
C TYR A 50 4.52 -1.59 -8.19
N ALA A 51 5.03 -1.78 -6.97
CA ALA A 51 4.87 -0.85 -5.86
C ALA A 51 6.20 -0.11 -5.62
N MET A 52 6.14 1.05 -4.97
CA MET A 52 7.31 1.83 -4.57
C MET A 52 7.04 2.57 -3.26
N THR A 53 8.07 2.70 -2.43
CA THR A 53 8.01 3.44 -1.15
C THR A 53 9.26 4.29 -0.93
N PRO A 54 9.43 5.39 -1.66
CA PRO A 54 10.69 6.13 -1.71
C PRO A 54 10.84 7.21 -0.62
N ASN A 55 9.74 7.63 0.01
CA ASN A 55 9.67 8.80 0.89
C ASN A 55 8.81 8.54 2.16
N GLY A 56 8.61 7.28 2.52
CA GLY A 56 7.73 6.87 3.62
C GLY A 56 6.24 6.82 3.28
N GLU A 57 5.88 7.07 2.02
CA GLU A 57 4.53 6.88 1.48
C GLU A 57 4.54 5.75 0.44
N LEU A 58 3.44 5.00 0.40
CA LEU A 58 3.30 3.80 -0.42
C LEU A 58 2.63 4.15 -1.75
N TYR A 59 3.22 3.77 -2.88
CA TYR A 59 2.67 4.03 -4.22
C TYR A 59 2.38 2.71 -4.92
N PHE A 60 1.09 2.38 -5.07
CA PHE A 60 0.63 1.20 -5.78
C PHE A 60 -0.04 1.59 -7.10
N GLN A 61 0.36 0.91 -8.17
CA GLN A 61 -0.28 1.02 -9.47
C GLN A 61 -1.53 0.15 -9.54
N GLU A 62 -2.33 0.30 -10.60
CA GLU A 62 -3.62 -0.42 -10.75
C GLU A 62 -3.48 -1.93 -10.65
N GLY A 63 -2.35 -2.50 -11.11
CA GLY A 63 -2.11 -3.95 -11.06
C GLY A 63 -1.65 -4.48 -9.69
N THR A 64 -1.37 -3.61 -8.72
CA THR A 64 -0.94 -3.99 -7.36
C THR A 64 -1.82 -3.44 -6.25
N TYR A 65 -2.59 -2.39 -6.53
CA TYR A 65 -3.41 -1.71 -5.53
C TYR A 65 -4.52 -2.61 -4.97
N GLU A 66 -4.75 -2.53 -3.66
CA GLU A 66 -5.88 -3.16 -3.00
C GLU A 66 -6.60 -2.11 -2.14
N PRO A 67 -7.94 -2.16 -2.07
CA PRO A 67 -8.70 -1.27 -1.19
C PRO A 67 -8.44 -1.56 0.29
N ASP A 68 -8.02 -2.78 0.62
CA ASP A 68 -7.55 -3.16 1.95
C ASP A 68 -6.52 -4.31 1.84
N PHE A 69 -5.24 -4.02 2.06
CA PHE A 69 -4.17 -5.02 2.00
C PHE A 69 -4.21 -6.04 3.16
N SER A 70 -5.03 -5.84 4.19
CA SER A 70 -5.27 -6.88 5.21
C SER A 70 -6.19 -7.99 4.69
N GLN A 71 -6.99 -7.72 3.66
CA GLN A 71 -7.90 -8.66 3.02
C GLN A 71 -7.91 -8.44 1.49
N PRO A 72 -6.77 -8.63 0.82
CA PRO A 72 -6.66 -8.37 -0.60
C PRO A 72 -7.47 -9.40 -1.38
N HIS A 73 -8.14 -8.95 -2.44
CA HIS A 73 -9.07 -9.77 -3.22
C HIS A 73 -9.28 -9.27 -4.66
N VAL A 74 -8.68 -8.13 -5.05
CA VAL A 74 -8.90 -7.52 -6.36
C VAL A 74 -7.82 -7.93 -7.36
N ASN A 75 -6.57 -7.69 -7.01
CA ASN A 75 -5.41 -7.86 -7.89
C ASN A 75 -4.47 -8.99 -7.43
N ASN A 76 -4.51 -9.32 -6.14
CA ASN A 76 -3.60 -10.28 -5.53
C ASN A 76 -4.37 -11.34 -4.74
N ASP A 77 -3.80 -12.54 -4.64
CA ASP A 77 -4.22 -13.47 -3.59
C ASP A 77 -3.83 -12.94 -2.20
N ARG A 78 -4.42 -13.54 -1.16
CA ARG A 78 -4.22 -13.14 0.24
C ARG A 78 -2.75 -13.02 0.63
N VAL A 79 -1.93 -14.02 0.30
CA VAL A 79 -0.54 -14.08 0.76
C VAL A 79 0.31 -13.09 -0.02
N SER A 80 0.16 -13.05 -1.35
CA SER A 80 0.94 -12.14 -2.20
C SER A 80 0.64 -10.67 -1.90
N GLY A 81 -0.64 -10.30 -1.72
CA GLY A 81 -1.03 -8.93 -1.42
C GLY A 81 -0.56 -8.46 -0.03
N GLN A 82 -0.72 -9.30 1.00
CA GLN A 82 -0.22 -9.00 2.33
C GLN A 82 1.31 -8.92 2.37
N HIS A 83 1.99 -9.83 1.67
CA HIS A 83 3.45 -9.82 1.55
C HIS A 83 3.95 -8.54 0.87
N LEU A 84 3.36 -8.16 -0.27
CA LEU A 84 3.72 -6.93 -0.98
C LEU A 84 3.56 -5.70 -0.08
N PHE A 85 2.41 -5.57 0.59
CA PHE A 85 2.17 -4.46 1.51
C PHE A 85 3.18 -4.43 2.66
N LEU A 86 3.44 -5.56 3.30
CA LEU A 86 4.41 -5.63 4.40
C LEU A 86 5.84 -5.36 3.92
N HIS A 87 6.21 -5.81 2.72
CA HIS A 87 7.50 -5.51 2.10
C HIS A 87 7.68 -4.00 1.92
N GLU A 88 6.71 -3.32 1.31
CA GLU A 88 6.75 -1.88 1.10
C GLU A 88 6.76 -1.09 2.42
N MET A 89 5.99 -1.55 3.42
CA MET A 89 6.02 -0.98 4.79
C MET A 89 7.39 -1.08 5.46
N MET A 90 8.30 -1.96 5.02
CA MET A 90 9.68 -2.03 5.53
C MET A 90 10.50 -0.78 5.15
N HIS A 91 10.13 -0.13 4.04
CA HIS A 91 10.80 1.05 3.51
C HIS A 91 10.26 2.36 4.08
N VAL A 92 9.19 2.30 4.87
CA VAL A 92 8.63 3.42 5.65
C VAL A 92 9.48 3.67 6.89
#